data_AF-A0A1G0UZL1-F1
#
_entry.id   AF-A0A1G0UZL1-F1
#
_cell.length_a   1.000
_cell.length_b   1.000
_cell.length_c   1.000
_cell.angle_alpha   90.00
_cell.angle_beta   90.00
_cell.angle_gamma   90.00
#
_symmetry.space_group_name_H-M   'P 1'
#
loop_
_entity.id
_entity.type
_entity.pdbx_description
1 polymer ?
#
loop_
_entity_poly.entity_id
_entity_poly.type
_entity_poly.pdbx_seq_one_letter_code
_entity_poly.pdbx_strand_id
1 'polypeptide(L)'
;QFVSILLALGITTINFITGFLSAKASLKKDDETFIKIVFGSMIIRLFSLLLIVLLSLIFLDINQNSFIFSIFIFYILFLFIEVYYLNFPKT
;
A
#
# COMPACT_ATOMS: atom_id res chain seq x y z
N GLN A 1 -2.07 19.02 -11.56
CA GLN A 1 -1.06 18.60 -10.56
C GLN A 1 -1.72 18.16 -9.25
N PHE A 2 -2.51 19.01 -8.58
CA PHE A 2 -3.16 18.67 -7.30
C PHE A 2 -4.05 17.40 -7.35
N VAL A 3 -4.88 17.25 -8.38
CA VAL A 3 -5.75 16.06 -8.56
C VAL A 3 -4.96 14.76 -8.62
N SER A 4 -3.83 14.76 -9.33
CA SER A 4 -2.93 13.61 -9.43
C SER A 4 -2.39 13.19 -8.06
N ILE A 5 -2.00 14.15 -7.23
CA ILE A 5 -1.47 13.90 -5.89
C ILE A 5 -2.58 13.32 -4.99
N LEU A 6 -3.79 13.89 -5.05
CA LEU A 6 -4.93 13.45 -4.25
C LEU A 6 -5.37 12.02 -4.62
N LEU A 7 -5.41 11.70 -5.91
CA LEU A 7 -5.68 10.34 -6.39
C LEU A 7 -4.61 9.35 -5.92
N ALA A 8 -3.33 9.73 -6.04
CA ALA A 8 -2.23 8.90 -5.57
C ALA A 8 -2.32 8.63 -4.06
N LEU A 9 -2.66 9.66 -3.27
CA LEU A 9 -2.89 9.53 -1.83
C LEU A 9 -4.04 8.58 -1.53
N GLY A 10 -5.18 8.71 -2.23
CA GLY A 10 -6.33 7.82 -2.04
C GLY A 10 -5.99 6.35 -2.32
N ILE A 11 -5.34 6.09 -3.46
CA ILE A 11 -4.95 4.74 -3.87
C ILE A 11 -3.96 4.12 -2.86
N THR A 12 -2.93 4.87 -2.47
CA THR A 12 -1.92 4.39 -1.51
C THR A 12 -2.47 4.24 -0.10
N THR A 13 -3.47 5.04 0.30
CA THR A 13 -4.15 4.89 1.59
C THR A 13 -4.96 3.59 1.63
N ILE A 14 -5.67 3.23 0.56
CA ILE A 14 -6.38 1.94 0.47
C ILE A 14 -5.37 0.78 0.54
N ASN A 15 -4.25 0.90 -0.17
CA ASN A 15 -3.17 -0.07 -0.09
C ASN A 15 -2.61 -0.20 1.35
N PHE A 16 -2.45 0.90 2.07
CA PHE A 16 -2.00 0.90 3.46
C PHE A 16 -3.02 0.28 4.41
N ILE A 17 -4.30 0.63 4.31
CA ILE A 17 -5.37 0.08 5.16
C ILE A 17 -5.43 -1.44 5.01
N THR A 18 -5.38 -1.95 3.77
CA THR A 18 -5.36 -3.40 3.53
C THR A 18 -4.13 -4.07 4.16
N GLY A 19 -2.95 -3.44 4.07
CA GLY A 19 -1.73 -3.90 4.76
C GLY A 19 -1.88 -3.93 6.27
N PHE A 20 -2.38 -2.85 6.85
CA PHE A 20 -2.61 -2.75 8.30
C PHE A 20 -3.60 -3.82 8.80
N LEU A 21 -4.66 -4.10 8.05
CA LEU A 21 -5.60 -5.17 8.39
C LEU A 21 -4.95 -6.56 8.33
N SER A 22 -4.15 -6.82 7.30
CA SER A 22 -3.38 -8.07 7.17
C SER A 22 -2.36 -8.24 8.29
N ALA A 23 -1.62 -7.18 8.63
CA ALA A 23 -0.69 -7.14 9.75
C ALA A 23 -1.40 -7.42 11.09
N LYS A 24 -2.52 -6.74 11.35
CA LYS A 24 -3.31 -6.96 12.57
C LYS A 24 -3.84 -8.39 12.67
N ALA A 25 -4.24 -8.99 11.55
CA ALA A 25 -4.72 -10.36 11.49
C ALA A 25 -3.61 -11.41 11.68
N SER A 26 -2.36 -11.08 11.34
CA SER A 26 -1.21 -11.99 11.46
C SER A 26 -0.57 -12.00 12.84
N LEU A 27 -0.62 -10.90 13.61
CA LEU A 27 0.06 -10.76 14.91
C LEU A 27 -0.29 -11.82 15.98
N LYS A 28 -1.42 -12.53 15.85
CA LYS A 28 -1.86 -13.57 16.80
C LYS A 28 -1.70 -14.99 16.25
N LYS A 29 -1.02 -15.15 15.11
CA LYS A 29 -0.83 -16.43 14.42
C LYS A 29 0.57 -16.97 14.68
N ASP A 30 0.76 -18.27 14.43
CA ASP A 30 2.08 -18.91 14.40
C ASP A 30 2.97 -18.30 13.31
N ASP A 31 4.29 -18.43 13.46
CA ASP A 31 5.28 -17.79 12.60
C ASP A 31 5.10 -18.13 11.11
N GLU A 32 4.77 -19.38 10.79
CA GLU A 32 4.55 -19.82 9.40
C GLU A 32 3.35 -19.11 8.79
N THR A 33 2.24 -19.06 9.52
CA THR A 33 1.02 -18.36 9.10
C THR A 33 1.21 -16.85 9.07
N PHE A 34 1.99 -16.29 10.00
CA PHE A 34 2.33 -14.87 10.03
C PHE A 34 3.04 -14.45 8.74
N ILE A 35 4.10 -15.18 8.36
CA ILE A 35 4.87 -14.91 7.15
C ILE A 35 3.97 -15.01 5.92
N LYS A 36 3.17 -16.09 5.81
CA LYS A 36 2.25 -16.28 4.68
C LYS A 36 1.26 -15.14 4.53
N ILE A 37 0.67 -14.65 5.62
CA ILE A 37 -0.30 -13.56 5.57
C ILE A 37 0.38 -12.23 5.20
N VAL A 38 1.49 -11.88 5.86
CA VAL A 38 2.17 -10.59 5.64
C VAL A 38 2.77 -10.52 4.22
N PHE A 39 3.57 -11.52 3.83
CA PHE A 39 4.19 -11.52 2.49
C PHE A 39 3.17 -11.80 1.39
N GLY A 40 2.22 -12.72 1.62
CA GLY A 40 1.18 -13.02 0.64
C GLY A 40 0.30 -11.81 0.34
N SER A 41 -0.15 -11.10 1.38
CA SER A 41 -0.92 -9.86 1.21
C SER A 41 -0.10 -8.76 0.54
N MET A 42 1.19 -8.64 0.85
CA MET A 42 2.09 -7.68 0.20
C MET A 42 2.19 -7.92 -1.31
N ILE A 43 2.33 -9.18 -1.74
CA ILE A 43 2.37 -9.53 -3.17
C ILE A 43 1.05 -9.14 -3.85
N ILE A 44 -0.10 -9.54 -3.29
CA ILE A 44 -1.42 -9.23 -3.84
C ILE A 44 -1.64 -7.72 -3.93
N ARG A 45 -1.25 -6.99 -2.88
CA ARG A 45 -1.32 -5.52 -2.82
C ARG A 45 -0.46 -4.84 -3.88
N LEU A 46 0.74 -5.35 -4.14
CA LEU A 46 1.63 -4.81 -5.17
C LEU A 46 1.01 -4.95 -6.56
N PHE A 47 0.54 -6.14 -6.92
CA PHE A 47 -0.11 -6.36 -8.22
C PHE A 47 -1.40 -5.55 -8.38
N SER A 48 -2.19 -5.45 -7.31
CA SER A 48 -3.41 -4.65 -7.29
C SER A 48 -3.11 -3.15 -7.45
N LEU A 49 -2.08 -2.64 -6.77
CA LEU A 49 -1.62 -1.25 -6.89
C LEU A 49 -1.14 -0.96 -8.32
N LEU A 50 -0.33 -1.84 -8.90
CA LEU A 50 0.16 -1.71 -10.27
C LEU A 50 -0.99 -1.68 -11.28
N LEU A 51 -1.98 -2.58 -11.13
CA LEU A 51 -3.16 -2.60 -11.99
C LEU A 51 -3.93 -1.28 -11.89
N ILE A 52 -4.19 -0.78 -10.68
CA ILE A 52 -4.90 0.49 -10.47
C ILE A 52 -4.11 1.68 -11.04
N VAL A 53 -2.79 1.69 -10.88
CA VAL A 53 -1.92 2.73 -11.44
C VAL A 53 -1.98 2.71 -12.97
N LEU A 54 -1.89 1.54 -13.61
CA LEU A 54 -2.00 1.40 -15.05
C LEU A 54 -3.36 1.87 -15.56
N LEU A 55 -4.46 1.43 -14.93
CA LEU A 55 -5.80 1.88 -15.27
C LEU A 55 -5.92 3.40 -15.11
N SER A 56 -5.35 3.97 -14.04
CA SER A 56 -5.39 5.41 -13.81
C SER A 56 -4.65 6.19 -14.90
N LEU A 57 -3.52 5.67 -15.37
CA LEU A 57 -2.73 6.32 -16.44
C LEU A 57 -3.38 6.22 -17.82
N ILE A 58 -4.15 5.15 -18.08
CA ILE A 58 -4.83 4.94 -19.37
C ILE A 58 -6.16 5.71 -19.44
N PHE A 59 -6.93 5.70 -18.36
CA PHE A 59 -8.31 6.23 -18.37
C PHE A 59 -8.44 7.66 -17.86
N LEU A 60 -7.51 8.15 -17.02
CA LEU A 60 -7.58 9.50 -16.49
C LEU A 60 -6.54 10.39 -17.18
N ASP A 61 -6.99 11.55 -17.65
CA ASP A 61 -6.11 12.58 -18.20
C ASP A 61 -5.41 13.36 -17.06
N ILE A 62 -4.49 12.67 -16.38
CA ILE A 62 -3.73 13.20 -15.24
C ILE A 62 -2.26 13.40 -15.57
N ASN A 63 -1.62 14.33 -14.86
CA ASN A 63 -0.18 14.52 -14.96
C ASN A 63 0.57 13.26 -14.45
N GLN A 64 1.08 12.47 -15.39
CA GLN A 64 1.68 11.15 -15.14
C GLN A 64 2.87 11.24 -14.18
N ASN A 65 3.78 12.20 -14.39
CA ASN A 65 4.96 12.37 -13.55
C ASN A 65 4.56 12.67 -12.10
N SER A 66 3.66 13.63 -11.88
CA SER A 66 3.19 13.98 -10.53
C SER A 66 2.50 12.80 -9.86
N PHE A 67 1.71 12.02 -10.60
CA PHE A 67 1.01 10.85 -10.09
C PHE A 67 1.98 9.74 -9.66
N ILE A 68 2.89 9.33 -10.55
CA ILE A 68 3.85 8.24 -10.30
C ILE A 68 4.76 8.58 -9.12
N PHE A 69 5.32 9.80 -9.08
CA PHE A 69 6.16 10.23 -7.96
C PHE A 69 5.37 10.26 -6.64
N SER A 70 4.12 10.71 -6.66
CA SER A 70 3.28 10.71 -5.45
C SER A 70 2.95 9.30 -4.97
N ILE A 71 2.62 8.37 -5.88
CA ILE A 71 2.42 6.95 -5.55
C ILE A 71 3.67 6.40 -4.87
N PHE A 72 4.85 6.63 -5.45
CA PHE A 72 6.11 6.12 -4.92
C PHE A 72 6.42 6.65 -3.52
N ILE A 73 6.30 7.96 -3.31
CA ILE A 73 6.55 8.60 -2.01
C ILE A 73 5.57 8.08 -0.95
N PHE A 74 4.26 8.12 -1.22
CA PHE A 74 3.27 7.68 -0.23
C PHE A 74 3.35 6.18 0.04
N TYR A 75 3.62 5.37 -0.98
CA TYR A 75 3.80 3.93 -0.79
C TYR A 75 4.97 3.62 0.14
N ILE A 76 6.13 4.24 -0.06
CA ILE A 76 7.30 4.06 0.82
C ILE A 76 6.99 4.52 2.25
N LEU A 77 6.38 5.69 2.43
CA LEU A 77 6.02 6.20 3.75
C LEU A 77 5.07 5.25 4.49
N PHE A 78 4.04 4.76 3.82
CA PHE A 78 3.11 3.79 4.41
C PHE A 78 3.74 2.44 4.70
N LEU A 79 4.68 1.99 3.86
CA LEU A 79 5.44 0.77 4.11
C LEU A 79 6.32 0.90 5.36
N PHE A 80 6.96 2.04 5.58
CA PHE A 80 7.68 2.32 6.82
C PHE A 80 6.76 2.26 8.05
N ILE A 81 5.57 2.85 7.96
CA ILE A 81 4.58 2.81 9.05
C ILE A 81 4.12 1.37 9.32
N GLU A 82 3.90 0.58 8.28
CA GLU A 82 3.51 -0.84 8.39
C GLU A 82 4.59 -1.68 9.07
N VAL A 83 5.86 -1.53 8.65
CA VAL A 83 7.01 -2.22 9.27
C VAL A 83 7.18 -1.77 10.73
N TYR A 84 7.03 -0.47 11.01
CA TYR A 84 7.10 0.04 12.38
C TYR A 84 5.99 -0.57 13.26
N TYR A 85 4.75 -0.66 12.76
CA TYR A 85 3.63 -1.27 13.48
C TYR A 85 3.87 -2.75 13.80
N LEU A 86 4.46 -3.51 12.86
CA LEU A 86 4.77 -4.92 13.06
C LEU A 86 5.90 -5.14 14.09
N ASN A 87 6.88 -4.23 14.17
CA ASN A 87 8.00 -4.33 15.11
C ASN A 87 7.67 -3.79 16.50
N PHE A 88 6.81 -2.77 16.58
CA PHE A 88 6.38 -2.14 17.83
C PHE A 88 4.85 -2.23 17.97
N PRO A 89 4.28 -3.45 18.06
CA PRO A 89 2.86 -3.59 18.31
C PRO A 89 2.56 -2.92 19.65
N LYS A 90 1.75 -1.85 19.64
CA LYS A 90 1.21 -1.29 20.89
C LYS A 90 0.40 -2.40 21.55
N THR A 91 0.93 -2.88 22.67
CA THR A 91 0.31 -3.83 23.59
C THR A 91 -0.98 -3.27 24.18
#